data_AF-A0A2X0ITA7-F1
#
_entry.id   AF-A0A2X0ITA7-F1
#
_cell.length_a   1.000
_cell.length_b   1.000
_cell.length_c   1.000
_cell.angle_alpha   90.00
_cell.angle_beta   90.00
_cell.angle_gamma   90.00
#
_symmetry.space_group_name_H-M   'P 1'
#
loop_
_entity.id
_entity.type
_entity.pdbx_description
1 polymer ?
#
loop_
_entity_poly.entity_id
_entity_poly.type
_entity_poly.pdbx_seq_one_letter_code
_entity_poly.pdbx_strand_id
1 'polypeptide(L)'
;MKRSWIWFLAWGLVGAGAVAALLTVLTVGPYLAVVVLGAAVALGRVRRSHGGLPGLVAGAGLLPVWVAWLNRGGPGDVCSSPGNCTEEWSPWPWLAAGVVLIAVGTAIWARRGANSRTGPRPW
;
A
#
# COMPACT_ATOMS: atom_id res chain seq x y z
N MET A 1 21.10 3.65 -2.93
CA MET A 1 19.89 3.84 -2.10
C MET A 1 18.74 4.51 -2.86
N LYS A 2 18.96 5.68 -3.52
CA LYS A 2 17.89 6.40 -4.24
C LYS A 2 17.15 5.55 -5.29
N ARG A 3 17.87 4.78 -6.11
CA ARG A 3 17.26 4.00 -7.21
C ARG A 3 16.45 2.76 -6.76
N SER A 4 16.84 2.11 -5.67
CA SER A 4 16.09 0.97 -5.10
C SER A 4 14.82 1.41 -4.38
N TRP A 5 14.84 2.61 -3.80
CA TRP A 5 13.67 3.24 -3.18
C TRP A 5 12.60 3.60 -4.20
N ILE A 6 12.99 4.12 -5.38
CA ILE A 6 12.05 4.42 -6.47
C ILE A 6 11.28 3.18 -6.90
N TRP A 7 11.95 2.02 -7.05
CA TRP A 7 11.27 0.78 -7.39
C TRP A 7 10.31 0.30 -6.28
N PHE A 8 10.70 0.46 -5.01
CA PHE A 8 9.81 0.15 -3.88
C PHE A 8 8.55 1.02 -3.90
N LEU A 9 8.70 2.34 -4.09
CA LEU A 9 7.57 3.25 -4.20
C LEU A 9 6.69 2.96 -5.43
N ALA A 10 7.29 2.63 -6.57
CA ALA A 10 6.57 2.29 -7.78
C ALA A 10 5.69 1.04 -7.59
N TRP A 11 6.23 0.00 -6.95
CA TRP A 11 5.42 -1.17 -6.56
C TRP A 11 4.40 -0.84 -5.47
N GLY A 12 4.70 0.10 -4.57
CA GLY A 12 3.73 0.63 -3.60
C GLY A 12 2.53 1.29 -4.26
N LEU A 13 2.74 2.11 -5.28
CA LEU A 13 1.64 2.70 -6.07
C LEU A 13 0.80 1.61 -6.75
N VAL A 14 1.41 0.55 -7.26
CA VAL A 14 0.68 -0.60 -7.82
C VAL A 14 -0.15 -1.30 -6.74
N GLY A 15 0.41 -1.53 -5.56
CA GLY A 15 -0.33 -2.15 -4.44
C GLY A 15 -1.52 -1.32 -3.98
N ALA A 16 -1.32 -0.03 -3.76
CA ALA A 16 -2.40 0.89 -3.39
C ALA A 16 -3.46 1.00 -4.49
N GLY A 17 -3.04 1.14 -5.73
CA GLY A 17 -3.91 1.20 -6.90
C GLY A 17 -4.71 -0.09 -7.09
N ALA A 18 -4.12 -1.27 -6.84
CA ALA A 18 -4.81 -2.55 -6.95
C ALA A 18 -5.93 -2.67 -5.91
N VAL A 19 -5.68 -2.29 -4.66
CA VAL A 19 -6.72 -2.29 -3.61
C VAL A 19 -7.81 -1.26 -3.96
N ALA A 20 -7.44 -0.06 -4.40
CA ALA A 20 -8.40 0.96 -4.81
C ALA A 20 -9.27 0.49 -6.00
N ALA A 21 -8.67 -0.15 -7.01
CA ALA A 21 -9.39 -0.70 -8.16
C ALA A 21 -10.38 -1.79 -7.73
N LEU A 22 -9.99 -2.64 -6.79
CA LEU A 22 -10.86 -3.68 -6.24
C LEU A 22 -12.04 -3.10 -5.46
N LEU A 23 -11.78 -2.12 -4.59
CA LEU A 23 -12.83 -1.47 -3.78
C LEU A 23 -13.81 -0.63 -4.62
N THR A 24 -13.38 -0.16 -5.80
CA THR A 24 -14.20 0.66 -6.71
C THR A 24 -14.65 -0.11 -7.96
N VAL A 25 -14.61 -1.44 -7.93
CA VAL A 25 -14.81 -2.30 -9.12
C VAL A 25 -16.14 -2.08 -9.85
N LEU A 26 -17.19 -1.63 -9.15
CA LEU A 26 -18.50 -1.36 -9.74
C LEU A 26 -18.63 0.05 -10.35
N THR A 27 -17.61 0.90 -10.23
CA THR A 27 -17.60 2.28 -10.71
C THR A 27 -16.36 2.58 -11.56
N VAL A 28 -15.36 3.27 -10.99
CA VAL A 28 -14.12 3.67 -11.68
C VAL A 28 -13.07 2.55 -11.68
N GLY A 29 -13.26 1.53 -10.86
CA GLY A 29 -12.31 0.45 -10.61
C GLY A 29 -11.84 -0.30 -11.85
N PRO A 30 -12.68 -0.63 -12.85
CA PRO A 30 -12.23 -1.32 -14.06
C PRO A 30 -11.23 -0.48 -14.87
N TYR A 31 -11.46 0.83 -14.98
CA TYR A 31 -10.55 1.75 -15.66
C TYR A 31 -9.23 1.87 -14.90
N LEU A 32 -9.31 1.99 -13.56
CA LEU A 32 -8.13 2.00 -12.70
C LEU A 32 -7.35 0.68 -12.78
N ALA A 33 -8.04 -0.46 -12.85
CA ALA A 33 -7.45 -1.79 -12.97
C ALA A 33 -6.62 -1.90 -14.25
N VAL A 34 -7.09 -1.40 -15.39
CA VAL A 34 -6.31 -1.39 -16.64
C VAL A 34 -4.99 -0.63 -16.47
N VAL A 35 -5.03 0.55 -15.86
CA VAL A 35 -3.84 1.37 -15.61
C VAL A 35 -2.87 0.66 -14.65
N VAL A 36 -3.39 0.12 -13.55
CA VAL A 36 -2.60 -0.58 -12.53
C VAL A 36 -1.98 -1.86 -13.08
N LEU A 37 -2.73 -2.65 -13.85
CA LEU A 37 -2.21 -3.84 -14.53
C LEU A 37 -1.15 -3.47 -15.55
N GLY A 38 -1.35 -2.42 -16.33
CA GLY A 38 -0.35 -1.88 -17.25
C GLY A 38 0.95 -1.51 -16.54
N ALA A 39 0.86 -0.80 -15.41
CA ALA A 39 1.99 -0.44 -14.57
C ALA A 39 2.68 -1.68 -13.96
N ALA A 40 1.92 -2.64 -13.44
CA ALA A 40 2.43 -3.89 -12.88
C ALA A 40 3.20 -4.71 -13.92
N VAL A 41 2.65 -4.83 -15.13
CA VAL A 41 3.29 -5.52 -16.25
C VAL A 41 4.56 -4.78 -16.69
N ALA A 42 4.51 -3.45 -16.84
CA ALA A 42 5.68 -2.64 -17.20
C ALA A 42 6.82 -2.77 -16.17
N LEU A 43 6.50 -2.68 -14.88
CA LEU A 43 7.47 -2.87 -13.80
C LEU A 43 7.98 -4.31 -13.74
N GLY A 44 7.12 -5.30 -13.97
CA GLY A 44 7.46 -6.73 -14.00
C GLY A 44 8.46 -7.09 -15.09
N ARG A 45 8.43 -6.40 -16.23
CA ARG A 45 9.40 -6.59 -17.34
C ARG A 45 10.80 -6.08 -16.99
N VAL A 46 10.94 -5.18 -16.04
CA VAL A 46 12.24 -4.62 -15.64
C VAL A 46 12.82 -5.42 -14.47
N ARG A 47 13.75 -6.34 -14.72
CA ARG A 47 14.38 -7.18 -13.67
C ARG A 47 14.91 -6.40 -12.46
N ARG A 48 15.47 -5.19 -12.69
CA ARG A 48 15.97 -4.32 -11.62
C ARG A 48 14.87 -3.81 -10.68
N SER A 49 13.61 -3.81 -11.13
CA SER A 49 12.43 -3.41 -10.36
C SER A 49 12.02 -4.45 -9.32
N HIS A 50 12.38 -5.74 -9.50
CA HIS A 50 11.93 -6.83 -8.64
C HIS A 50 12.39 -6.70 -7.19
N GLY A 51 13.51 -6.00 -6.94
CA GLY A 51 13.94 -5.65 -5.59
C GLY A 51 12.95 -4.78 -4.81
N GLY A 52 12.06 -4.07 -5.51
CA GLY A 52 11.00 -3.23 -4.94
C GLY A 52 9.67 -3.94 -4.70
N LEU A 53 9.50 -5.21 -5.09
CA LEU A 53 8.24 -5.96 -4.94
C LEU A 53 7.58 -5.89 -3.55
N PRO A 54 8.32 -5.90 -2.42
CA PRO A 54 7.70 -5.75 -1.10
C PRO A 54 6.92 -4.45 -0.92
N GLY A 55 7.21 -3.44 -1.76
CA GLY A 55 6.45 -2.20 -1.86
C GLY A 55 4.97 -2.45 -2.17
N LEU A 56 4.62 -3.48 -2.95
CA LEU A 56 3.24 -3.83 -3.24
C LEU A 56 2.44 -4.13 -1.97
N VAL A 57 3.03 -4.88 -1.04
CA VAL A 57 2.42 -5.20 0.26
C VAL A 57 2.29 -3.94 1.10
N ALA A 58 3.34 -3.12 1.16
CA ALA A 58 3.31 -1.88 1.92
C ALA A 58 2.27 -0.88 1.38
N GLY A 59 2.18 -0.74 0.05
CA GLY A 59 1.23 0.12 -0.63
C GLY A 59 -0.22 -0.32 -0.45
N ALA A 60 -0.49 -1.62 -0.44
CA ALA A 60 -1.82 -2.16 -0.14
C ALA A 60 -2.33 -1.74 1.25
N GLY A 61 -1.42 -1.57 2.22
CA GLY A 61 -1.74 -1.10 3.57
C GLY A 61 -2.19 0.36 3.66
N LEU A 62 -1.95 1.19 2.64
CA LEU A 62 -2.34 2.61 2.65
C LEU A 62 -3.87 2.80 2.71
N LEU A 63 -4.63 1.94 2.02
CA LEU A 63 -6.09 2.04 1.96
C LEU A 63 -6.74 1.75 3.32
N PRO A 64 -6.40 0.65 4.03
CA PRO A 64 -6.87 0.44 5.40
C PRO A 64 -6.51 1.59 6.37
N VAL A 65 -5.30 2.14 6.28
CA VAL A 65 -4.93 3.32 7.09
C VAL A 65 -5.81 4.52 6.74
N TRP A 66 -6.10 4.73 5.46
CA TRP A 66 -7.00 5.79 5.01
C TRP A 66 -8.42 5.61 5.55
N VAL A 67 -8.95 4.39 5.53
CA VAL A 67 -10.26 4.06 6.12
C VAL A 67 -10.26 4.35 7.63
N ALA A 68 -9.21 3.95 8.35
CA ALA A 68 -9.07 4.25 9.78
C ALA A 68 -9.03 5.76 10.05
N TRP A 69 -8.35 6.53 9.19
CA TRP A 69 -8.27 7.99 9.31
C TRP A 69 -9.62 8.68 9.10
N LEU A 70 -10.43 8.17 8.17
CA LEU A 70 -11.78 8.67 7.92
C LEU A 70 -12.73 8.37 9.08
N ASN A 71 -12.56 7.24 9.77
CA ASN A 71 -13.40 6.81 10.89
C ASN A 71 -12.76 7.06 12.26
N ARG A 72 -11.90 8.09 12.36
CA ARG A 72 -11.10 8.33 13.56
C ARG A 72 -11.91 8.86 14.75
N GLY A 73 -13.13 9.34 14.53
CA GLY A 73 -14.05 9.81 15.57
C GLY A 73 -14.95 8.71 16.13
N GLY A 74 -15.14 7.63 15.37
CA GLY A 74 -15.99 6.50 15.74
C GLY A 74 -15.42 5.56 16.82
N PRO A 75 -16.16 4.49 17.17
CA PRO A 75 -17.40 4.05 16.52
C PRO A 75 -18.66 4.80 16.99
N GLY A 76 -19.67 4.86 16.12
CA GLY A 76 -21.01 5.42 16.40
C GLY A 76 -21.27 6.75 15.70
N ASP A 77 -22.34 7.43 16.12
CA ASP A 77 -22.77 8.71 15.55
C ASP A 77 -21.80 9.85 15.93
N VAL A 78 -21.04 10.33 14.95
CA VAL A 78 -20.15 11.48 15.10
C VAL A 78 -20.78 12.68 14.39
N CYS A 79 -21.11 13.71 15.17
CA CYS A 79 -21.74 14.93 14.66
C CYS A 79 -20.70 16.04 14.44
N SER A 80 -20.60 16.52 13.21
CA SER A 80 -19.74 17.67 12.85
C SER A 80 -20.42 19.02 13.09
N SER A 81 -21.76 19.04 13.06
CA SER A 81 -22.61 20.18 13.42
C SER A 81 -23.98 19.67 13.89
N PRO A 82 -24.81 20.50 14.56
CA PRO A 82 -26.17 20.10 14.91
C PRO A 82 -26.94 19.59 13.68
N GLY A 83 -27.43 18.36 13.75
CA GLY A 83 -28.17 17.72 12.65
C GLY A 83 -27.31 17.11 11.53
N ASN A 84 -25.99 17.23 11.56
CA ASN A 84 -25.08 16.59 10.59
C ASN A 84 -24.19 15.56 11.28
N CYS A 85 -24.78 14.38 11.48
CA CYS A 85 -24.14 13.23 12.11
C CYS A 85 -23.90 12.15 11.06
N THR A 86 -22.74 11.52 11.15
CA THR A 86 -22.36 10.39 10.30
C THR A 86 -22.01 9.22 11.19
N GLU A 87 -22.55 8.04 10.85
CA GLU A 87 -22.20 6.80 11.52
C GLU A 87 -20.78 6.38 11.11
N GLU A 88 -19.86 6.39 12.07
CA GLU A 88 -18.46 6.00 11.87
C GLU A 88 -18.20 4.58 12.37
N TRP A 89 -17.35 3.85 11.67
CA TRP A 89 -16.94 2.49 12.04
C TRP A 89 -15.81 2.51 13.07
N SER A 90 -15.52 1.39 13.73
CA SER A 90 -14.32 1.30 14.57
C SER A 90 -13.05 1.44 13.71
N PRO A 91 -12.15 2.39 13.98
CA PRO A 91 -10.95 2.61 13.17
C PRO A 91 -9.84 1.60 13.43
N TRP A 92 -9.83 0.96 14.61
CA TRP A 92 -8.73 0.13 15.09
C TRP A 92 -8.42 -1.10 14.22
N PRO A 93 -9.40 -1.89 13.74
CA PRO A 93 -9.11 -3.04 12.89
C PRO A 93 -8.43 -2.65 11.57
N TRP A 94 -8.88 -1.56 10.96
CA TRP A 94 -8.34 -1.02 9.73
C TRP A 94 -6.92 -0.47 9.91
N LEU A 95 -6.70 0.25 11.02
CA LEU A 95 -5.40 0.77 11.38
C LEU A 95 -4.40 -0.37 11.60
N ALA A 96 -4.79 -1.38 12.39
CA ALA A 96 -3.95 -2.54 12.67
C ALA A 96 -3.57 -3.28 11.39
N ALA A 97 -4.55 -3.58 10.52
CA ALA A 97 -4.30 -4.24 9.24
C ALA A 97 -3.35 -3.42 8.35
N GLY A 98 -3.60 -2.11 8.22
CA GLY A 98 -2.78 -1.21 7.41
C GLY A 98 -1.34 -1.08 7.92
N VAL A 99 -1.16 -0.89 9.22
CA VAL A 99 0.16 -0.81 9.86
C VAL A 99 0.93 -2.12 9.71
N VAL A 100 0.28 -3.26 9.89
CA VAL A 100 0.91 -4.58 9.71
C VAL A 100 1.40 -4.75 8.27
N LEU A 101 0.57 -4.43 7.27
CA LEU A 101 0.95 -4.53 5.85
C LEU A 101 2.15 -3.62 5.51
N ILE A 102 2.10 -2.36 5.97
CA ILE A 102 3.19 -1.39 5.77
C ILE A 102 4.47 -1.87 6.46
N ALA A 103 4.39 -2.30 7.70
CA ALA A 103 5.54 -2.76 8.48
C ALA A 103 6.17 -4.01 7.86
N VAL A 104 5.36 -5.00 7.48
CA VAL A 104 5.84 -6.25 6.86
C VAL A 104 6.49 -5.97 5.51
N GLY A 105 5.84 -5.19 4.63
CA GLY A 105 6.40 -4.85 3.32
C GLY A 105 7.73 -4.10 3.43
N THR A 106 7.79 -3.10 4.33
CA THR A 106 9.01 -2.31 4.58
C THR A 106 10.11 -3.15 5.22
N ALA A 107 9.79 -4.01 6.19
CA ALA A 107 10.75 -4.88 6.86
C ALA A 107 11.37 -5.90 5.89
N ILE A 108 10.57 -6.51 5.01
CA ILE A 108 11.08 -7.43 3.98
C ILE A 108 12.03 -6.69 3.03
N TRP A 109 11.67 -5.47 2.59
CA TRP A 109 12.54 -4.66 1.72
C TRP A 109 13.87 -4.31 2.40
N ALA A 110 13.81 -3.85 3.67
CA ALA A 110 14.99 -3.50 4.45
C ALA A 110 15.93 -4.71 4.66
N ARG A 111 15.39 -5.88 5.02
CA ARG A 111 16.16 -7.12 5.22
C ARG A 111 16.84 -7.59 3.92
N ARG A 112 16.15 -7.51 2.77
CA ARG A 112 16.73 -7.85 1.46
C ARG A 112 17.86 -6.90 1.07
N GLY A 113 17.73 -5.61 1.40
CA GLY A 113 18.77 -4.61 1.20
C GLY A 113 20.00 -4.81 2.10
N ALA A 114 19.80 -5.28 3.33
CA ALA A 114 20.88 -5.59 4.27
C ALA A 114 21.70 -6.81 3.83
N ASN A 115 21.04 -7.92 3.46
CA ASN A 115 21.72 -9.14 3.01
C ASN A 115 22.53 -8.94 1.71
N SER A 116 22.15 -7.95 0.90
CA SER A 116 22.88 -7.62 -0.34
C SER A 116 24.19 -6.85 -0.09
N ARG A 117 24.45 -6.39 1.14
CA ARG A 117 25.65 -5.61 1.51
C ARG A 117 26.74 -6.45 2.18
N THR A 118 26.44 -7.67 2.62
CA THR A 118 27.33 -8.52 3.46
C THR A 118 28.00 -9.67 2.69
N GLY A 119 28.17 -9.58 1.37
CA GLY A 119 28.88 -10.61 0.60
C GLY A 119 30.37 -10.28 0.39
N PRO A 120 31.32 -11.03 0.99
CA PRO A 120 32.67 -11.11 0.44
C PRO A 120 32.57 -11.67 -0.98
N ARG A 121 33.27 -11.06 -1.95
CA ARG A 121 33.55 -11.71 -3.24
C ARG A 121 34.88 -12.47 -3.09
N PRO A 122 34.90 -13.80 -2.86
CA PRO A 122 36.08 -14.58 -3.15
C PRO A 122 36.22 -14.63 -4.68
N TRP A 123 37.32 -14.01 -5.13
CA TRP A 123 38.00 -14.06 -6.43
C TRP A 123 37.28 -14.78 -7.57
#